data_AF-A0ABC9BXX0-F1
#
_entry.id   AF-A0ABC9BXX0-F1
#
_cell.length_a   1.000
_cell.length_b   1.000
_cell.length_c   1.000
_cell.angle_alpha   90.00
_cell.angle_beta   90.00
_cell.angle_gamma   90.00
#
_symmetry.space_group_name_H-M   'P 1'
#
loop_
_entity.id
_entity.type
_entity.pdbx_description
1 polymer ?
#
loop_
_entity_poly.entity_id
_entity_poly.type
_entity_poly.pdbx_seq_one_letter_code
_entity_poly.pdbx_strand_id
1 'polypeptide(L)'
;MAAGDPSTAATSDVPATSSSAASYPDRLREALVALSQACDSGVSNASEAASFTVSDILDAFAAVMSAEADDGNDGGDDSTAARVSEQLLREVHEFLSRPLANQMATDALSLVLPIPVAKLGAQTGGCGDIAAAILKFFVTNCSPRDMLSILCEALDAPMELPNCSSSFVLLLNALAEVLTKIQRRHIEQVKVALPAVLKVMRATVSECDEEHGKAVVDLFNAAHGIGNAIQEMCTAMVNKNKEGMCAILGLYSLQNIALASRSRQQDILCACGSVVLQHFRFLKFSGFTYVGLLTGSDVTAATDKLSKEDDADFLEGFSFAMDGAMLTVVWAYMYDDMSKYAGEELELALKEVQGNHMMKWEAINMLKYVLSSICYPWIIKSHSINLLLSLAGENHVQETNNHVDFTSYAPRIFATLKAIESVMMAAPEALMRKKAFAALKKVISMVPSSQRFDILQALVNNSMSSSLTAILLDLVREEILRESRQAENDHVESDGFQGHGELPPWASHALELVELILRPPHGGPPCLPDHGDQVISALNLLRFILIIDSRGPRSGKLFQKGTLHKVHSEWLIPLRPIVAGIQSENERDDSEIANQIVCSLNPVQLVLYRCIELVEEKLKGC
;
A
#
# COMPACT_ATOMS: atom_id res chain seq x y z
N MET A 1 -73.26 23.22 43.24
CA MET A 1 -73.05 23.50 41.81
C MET A 1 -72.31 22.30 41.24
N ALA A 2 -73.05 21.21 41.00
CA ALA A 2 -73.65 20.78 39.71
C ALA A 2 -72.57 20.19 38.79
N ALA A 3 -72.28 18.88 38.78
CA ALA A 3 -73.08 17.68 38.43
C ALA A 3 -73.27 17.47 36.92
N GLY A 4 -72.83 16.31 36.40
CA GLY A 4 -73.35 15.70 35.17
C GLY A 4 -72.35 14.95 34.29
N ASP A 5 -72.10 13.66 34.58
CA ASP A 5 -71.87 12.60 33.57
C ASP A 5 -73.23 12.25 32.88
N PRO A 6 -73.34 11.28 31.95
CA PRO A 6 -72.58 10.93 30.73
C PRO A 6 -73.55 10.80 29.51
N SER A 7 -73.09 10.44 28.31
CA SER A 7 -74.01 9.84 27.31
C SER A 7 -73.34 8.83 26.37
N THR A 8 -74.12 7.80 26.13
CA THR A 8 -73.90 6.50 25.52
C THR A 8 -73.91 6.50 23.98
N ALA A 9 -73.08 5.60 23.42
CA ALA A 9 -73.30 4.71 22.28
C ALA A 9 -73.91 5.26 20.96
N ALA A 10 -73.10 5.21 19.89
CA ALA A 10 -73.57 4.76 18.58
C ALA A 10 -72.47 3.90 17.93
N THR A 11 -72.68 2.59 18.00
CA THR A 11 -72.04 1.57 17.16
C THR A 11 -72.33 1.85 15.69
N SER A 12 -71.30 2.10 14.90
CA SER A 12 -71.34 1.85 13.46
C SER A 12 -70.29 0.80 13.13
N ASP A 13 -70.75 -0.45 13.04
CA ASP A 13 -70.05 -1.52 12.35
C ASP A 13 -69.75 -1.08 10.92
N VAL A 14 -68.48 -0.83 10.63
CA VAL A 14 -67.94 -0.91 9.27
C VAL A 14 -66.98 -2.09 9.31
N PRO A 15 -67.19 -3.14 8.50
CA PRO A 15 -66.36 -4.32 8.55
C PRO A 15 -64.93 -3.93 8.15
N ALA A 16 -64.00 -4.17 9.07
CA ALA A 16 -62.59 -4.21 8.78
C ALA A 16 -62.37 -5.21 7.64
N THR A 17 -62.18 -4.70 6.43
CA THR A 17 -61.55 -5.45 5.36
C THR A 17 -60.07 -5.49 5.69
N SER A 18 -59.71 -6.46 6.54
CA SER A 18 -58.36 -6.96 6.70
C SER A 18 -57.93 -7.60 5.38
N SER A 19 -57.48 -6.75 4.44
CA SER A 19 -56.61 -7.16 3.35
C SER A 19 -55.29 -7.62 3.98
N SER A 20 -55.24 -8.89 4.40
CA SER A 20 -54.02 -9.58 4.78
C SER A 20 -53.01 -9.46 3.64
N ALA A 21 -52.00 -8.58 3.78
CA ALA A 21 -50.87 -8.56 2.86
C ALA A 21 -50.19 -9.94 2.90
N ALA A 22 -50.07 -10.60 1.74
CA ALA A 22 -49.48 -11.93 1.65
C ALA A 22 -48.03 -11.94 2.17
N SER A 23 -47.63 -13.02 2.84
CA SER A 23 -46.27 -13.17 3.37
C SER A 23 -45.24 -13.23 2.23
N TYR A 24 -43.98 -12.86 2.50
CA TYR A 24 -42.90 -12.93 1.49
C TYR A 24 -42.78 -14.33 0.82
N PRO A 25 -42.81 -15.45 1.58
CA PRO A 25 -42.80 -16.79 0.99
C PRO A 25 -43.99 -17.09 0.07
N ASP A 26 -45.19 -16.63 0.42
CA ASP A 26 -46.39 -16.86 -0.41
C ASP A 26 -46.29 -16.07 -1.72
N ARG A 27 -45.87 -14.80 -1.65
CA ARG A 27 -45.63 -13.95 -2.83
C ARG A 27 -44.55 -14.55 -3.74
N LEU A 28 -43.48 -15.10 -3.16
CA LEU A 28 -42.41 -15.76 -3.92
C LEU A 28 -42.93 -17.00 -4.66
N ARG A 29 -43.71 -17.85 -3.99
CA ARG A 29 -44.33 -19.03 -4.61
C ARG A 29 -45.24 -18.66 -5.77
N GLU A 30 -46.07 -17.62 -5.60
CA GLU A 30 -46.93 -17.10 -6.67
C GLU A 30 -46.11 -16.61 -7.86
N ALA A 31 -45.02 -15.86 -7.61
CA ALA A 31 -44.12 -15.37 -8.66
C ALA A 31 -43.41 -16.51 -9.41
N LEU A 32 -42.95 -17.54 -8.70
CA LEU A 32 -42.31 -18.72 -9.31
C LEU A 32 -43.31 -19.53 -10.17
N VAL A 33 -44.57 -19.64 -9.74
CA VAL A 33 -45.64 -20.27 -10.54
C VAL A 33 -45.93 -19.44 -11.78
N ALA A 34 -46.04 -18.11 -11.65
CA ALA A 34 -46.24 -17.21 -12.79
C ALA A 34 -45.09 -17.29 -13.80
N LEU A 35 -43.86 -17.40 -13.33
CA LEU A 35 -42.68 -17.60 -14.19
C LEU A 35 -42.78 -18.91 -14.98
N SER A 36 -43.13 -20.03 -14.32
CA SER A 36 -43.31 -21.31 -15.01
C SER A 36 -44.36 -21.20 -16.11
N GLN A 37 -45.51 -20.60 -15.81
CA GLN A 37 -46.59 -20.41 -16.80
C GLN A 37 -46.17 -19.51 -17.96
N ALA A 38 -45.42 -18.44 -17.69
CA ALA A 38 -44.91 -17.54 -18.70
C ALA A 38 -43.90 -18.24 -19.63
N CYS A 39 -42.99 -19.03 -19.08
CA CYS A 39 -42.03 -19.80 -19.86
C CYS A 39 -42.71 -20.91 -20.71
N ASP A 40 -43.75 -21.55 -20.19
CA ASP A 40 -44.52 -22.57 -20.92
C ASP A 40 -45.32 -21.96 -22.09
N SER A 41 -45.70 -20.68 -21.99
CA SER A 41 -46.37 -19.94 -23.06
C SER A 41 -45.43 -19.47 -24.18
N GLY A 42 -44.10 -19.51 -23.96
CA GLY A 42 -43.08 -19.08 -24.92
C GLY A 42 -42.99 -17.56 -25.14
N VAL A 43 -43.64 -16.75 -24.32
CA VAL A 43 -43.64 -15.28 -24.44
C VAL A 43 -42.49 -14.67 -23.63
N SER A 44 -41.38 -14.33 -24.31
CA SER A 44 -40.13 -13.85 -23.69
C SER A 44 -40.31 -12.68 -22.71
N ASN A 45 -41.14 -11.68 -23.05
CA ASN A 45 -41.33 -10.50 -22.20
C ASN A 45 -42.09 -10.82 -20.89
N ALA A 46 -42.95 -11.85 -20.91
CA ALA A 46 -43.71 -12.26 -19.73
C ALA A 46 -42.83 -13.06 -18.77
N SER A 47 -41.93 -13.92 -19.28
CA SER A 47 -40.96 -14.64 -18.46
C SER A 47 -39.93 -13.70 -17.82
N GLU A 48 -39.49 -12.68 -18.56
CA GLU A 48 -38.55 -11.68 -18.05
C GLU A 48 -39.17 -10.87 -16.89
N ALA A 49 -40.37 -10.31 -17.07
CA ALA A 49 -41.07 -9.57 -16.02
C ALA A 49 -41.35 -10.44 -14.77
N ALA A 50 -41.70 -11.72 -14.96
CA ALA A 50 -41.91 -12.65 -13.85
C ALA A 50 -40.59 -12.95 -13.11
N SER A 51 -39.46 -13.08 -13.82
CA SER A 51 -38.15 -13.29 -13.19
C SER A 51 -37.69 -12.07 -12.38
N PHE A 52 -37.90 -10.85 -12.87
CA PHE A 52 -37.65 -9.63 -12.10
C PHE A 52 -38.52 -9.56 -10.85
N THR A 53 -39.80 -9.95 -10.94
CA THR A 53 -40.67 -10.02 -9.76
C THR A 53 -40.13 -10.96 -8.69
N VAL A 54 -39.56 -12.12 -9.08
CA VAL A 54 -38.90 -13.04 -8.15
C VAL A 54 -37.69 -12.37 -7.50
N SER A 55 -36.84 -11.71 -8.29
CA SER A 55 -35.66 -10.97 -7.80
C SER A 55 -36.04 -9.87 -6.81
N ASP A 56 -37.02 -9.04 -7.16
CA ASP A 56 -37.49 -7.90 -6.36
C ASP A 56 -38.01 -8.35 -5.00
N ILE A 57 -38.69 -9.51 -4.92
CA ILE A 57 -39.18 -10.05 -3.65
C ILE A 57 -38.00 -10.42 -2.74
N LEU A 58 -36.95 -11.04 -3.28
CA LEU A 58 -35.77 -11.44 -2.52
C LEU A 58 -34.91 -10.23 -2.13
N ASP A 59 -34.68 -9.30 -3.05
CA ASP A 59 -33.90 -8.08 -2.79
C ASP A 59 -34.62 -7.16 -1.80
N ALA A 60 -35.93 -7.00 -1.89
CA ALA A 60 -36.70 -6.22 -0.93
C ALA A 60 -36.59 -6.83 0.48
N PHE A 61 -36.64 -8.16 0.60
CA PHE A 61 -36.45 -8.82 1.88
C PHE A 61 -35.02 -8.65 2.41
N ALA A 62 -34.01 -8.81 1.55
CA ALA A 62 -32.60 -8.60 1.93
C ALA A 62 -32.34 -7.16 2.40
N ALA A 63 -32.99 -6.16 1.79
CA ALA A 63 -32.89 -4.77 2.21
C ALA A 63 -33.51 -4.52 3.58
N VAL A 64 -34.66 -5.13 3.89
CA VAL A 64 -35.30 -5.07 5.21
C VAL A 64 -34.36 -5.62 6.29
N MET A 65 -33.77 -6.80 6.04
CA MET A 65 -32.81 -7.41 6.97
C MET A 65 -31.64 -6.52 7.32
N SER A 66 -31.19 -5.76 6.32
CA SER A 66 -29.97 -4.98 6.42
C SER A 66 -30.20 -3.66 7.15
N ALA A 67 -31.40 -3.09 7.03
CA ALA A 67 -31.83 -1.94 7.83
C ALA A 67 -32.05 -2.32 9.30
N GLU A 68 -32.56 -3.52 9.58
CA GLU A 68 -32.78 -4.01 10.95
C GLU A 68 -31.47 -4.30 11.70
N ALA A 69 -30.41 -4.69 10.98
CA ALA A 69 -29.07 -4.91 11.57
C ALA A 69 -28.36 -3.62 12.03
N ASP A 70 -28.72 -2.46 11.47
CA ASP A 70 -28.06 -1.17 11.74
C ASP A 70 -28.66 -0.44 12.97
N ASP A 71 -29.87 -0.84 13.41
CA ASP A 71 -30.65 -0.10 14.43
C ASP A 71 -30.32 -0.50 15.89
N GLY A 72 -29.28 -1.32 16.11
CA GLY A 72 -28.67 -1.58 17.44
C GLY A 72 -29.57 -2.19 18.52
N ASN A 73 -30.79 -2.61 18.19
CA ASN A 73 -31.74 -3.14 19.16
C ASN A 73 -31.57 -4.67 19.32
N ASP A 74 -30.69 -5.06 20.25
CA ASP A 74 -30.36 -6.45 20.62
C ASP A 74 -31.50 -7.17 21.39
N GLY A 75 -32.75 -6.80 21.09
CA GLY A 75 -33.94 -7.05 21.90
C GLY A 75 -35.11 -7.62 21.10
N GLY A 76 -34.87 -8.60 20.22
CA GLY A 76 -35.90 -9.51 19.72
C GLY A 76 -35.98 -9.70 18.20
N ASP A 77 -36.03 -10.99 17.80
CA ASP A 77 -36.50 -11.54 16.51
C ASP A 77 -35.51 -11.87 15.36
N ASP A 78 -34.20 -11.75 15.58
CA ASP A 78 -33.14 -12.16 14.61
C ASP A 78 -33.29 -13.63 14.13
N SER A 79 -33.81 -14.51 15.00
CA SER A 79 -34.06 -15.92 14.67
C SER A 79 -35.25 -16.17 13.73
N THR A 80 -36.23 -15.26 13.67
CA THR A 80 -37.44 -15.42 12.83
C THR A 80 -37.15 -14.94 11.42
N ALA A 81 -36.42 -13.84 11.31
CA ALA A 81 -36.01 -13.25 10.05
C ALA A 81 -34.98 -14.14 9.29
N ALA A 82 -34.04 -14.76 10.02
CA ALA A 82 -33.16 -15.80 9.48
C ALA A 82 -33.94 -17.01 8.94
N ARG A 83 -35.00 -17.45 9.62
CA ARG A 83 -35.87 -18.55 9.14
C ARG A 83 -36.63 -18.20 7.88
N VAL A 84 -37.07 -16.94 7.73
CA VAL A 84 -37.74 -16.48 6.50
C VAL A 84 -36.75 -16.43 5.34
N SER A 85 -35.51 -15.93 5.55
CA SER A 85 -34.44 -16.00 4.55
C SER A 85 -34.19 -17.45 4.08
N GLU A 86 -34.06 -18.37 5.03
CA GLU A 86 -33.85 -19.79 4.75
C GLU A 86 -35.03 -20.38 3.97
N GLN A 87 -36.27 -20.02 4.32
CA GLN A 87 -37.46 -20.46 3.61
C GLN A 87 -37.51 -19.91 2.17
N LEU A 88 -37.23 -18.62 1.96
CA LEU A 88 -37.21 -18.03 0.62
C LEU A 88 -36.18 -18.72 -0.30
N LEU A 89 -34.97 -18.96 0.22
CA LEU A 89 -33.94 -19.69 -0.52
C LEU A 89 -34.36 -21.14 -0.80
N ARG A 90 -35.01 -21.83 0.14
CA ARG A 90 -35.54 -23.18 -0.09
C ARG A 90 -36.57 -23.23 -1.20
N GLU A 91 -37.49 -22.27 -1.27
CA GLU A 91 -38.52 -22.21 -2.33
C GLU A 91 -37.86 -22.07 -3.72
N VAL A 92 -36.87 -21.18 -3.84
CA VAL A 92 -36.10 -21.03 -5.09
C VAL A 92 -35.36 -22.32 -5.43
N HIS A 93 -34.65 -22.90 -4.46
CA HIS A 93 -33.88 -24.13 -4.68
C HIS A 93 -34.79 -25.30 -5.07
N GLU A 94 -35.94 -25.46 -4.42
CA GLU A 94 -36.92 -26.50 -4.74
C GLU A 94 -37.48 -26.30 -6.15
N PHE A 95 -37.80 -25.06 -6.53
CA PHE A 95 -38.27 -24.73 -7.87
C PHE A 95 -37.25 -25.12 -8.96
N LEU A 96 -35.99 -24.74 -8.78
CA LEU A 96 -34.90 -25.06 -9.71
C LEU A 96 -34.60 -26.56 -9.77
N SER A 97 -34.73 -27.27 -8.65
CA SER A 97 -34.44 -28.70 -8.55
C SER A 97 -35.52 -29.61 -9.14
N ARG A 98 -36.64 -29.06 -9.64
CA ARG A 98 -37.73 -29.87 -10.19
C ARG A 98 -37.30 -30.57 -11.49
N PRO A 99 -37.65 -31.86 -11.69
CA PRO A 99 -37.30 -32.61 -12.91
C PRO A 99 -37.82 -32.02 -14.23
N LEU A 100 -38.81 -31.12 -14.14
CA LEU A 100 -39.46 -30.43 -15.25
C LEU A 100 -39.11 -28.93 -15.30
N ALA A 101 -38.10 -28.47 -14.55
CA ALA A 101 -37.69 -27.08 -14.57
C ALA A 101 -37.35 -26.66 -16.02
N ASN A 102 -38.08 -25.66 -16.52
CA ASN A 102 -37.91 -25.17 -17.88
C ASN A 102 -36.53 -24.48 -17.99
N GLN A 103 -35.72 -24.84 -18.98
CA GLN A 103 -34.41 -24.20 -19.21
C GLN A 103 -34.56 -22.68 -19.39
N MET A 104 -35.65 -22.23 -20.02
CA MET A 104 -35.96 -20.81 -20.16
C MET A 104 -36.17 -20.12 -18.80
N ALA A 105 -36.80 -20.80 -17.84
CA ALA A 105 -36.96 -20.28 -16.49
C ALA A 105 -35.61 -20.25 -15.75
N THR A 106 -34.78 -21.28 -15.96
CA THR A 106 -33.42 -21.34 -15.38
C THR A 106 -32.54 -20.22 -15.91
N ASP A 107 -32.54 -20.00 -17.22
CA ASP A 107 -31.75 -18.95 -17.87
C ASP A 107 -32.22 -17.56 -17.42
N ALA A 108 -33.54 -17.32 -17.37
CA ALA A 108 -34.10 -16.05 -16.89
C ALA A 108 -33.73 -15.78 -15.41
N LEU A 109 -33.84 -16.78 -14.54
CA LEU A 109 -33.48 -16.65 -13.13
C LEU A 109 -31.97 -16.48 -12.94
N SER A 110 -31.13 -17.10 -13.78
CA SER A 110 -29.67 -17.00 -13.67
C SER A 110 -29.17 -15.56 -13.87
N LEU A 111 -29.89 -14.73 -14.64
CA LEU A 111 -29.54 -13.33 -14.90
C LEU A 111 -29.79 -12.42 -13.70
N VAL A 112 -30.83 -12.72 -12.91
CA VAL A 112 -31.35 -11.80 -11.88
C VAL A 112 -31.06 -12.28 -10.45
N LEU A 113 -30.98 -13.59 -10.22
CA LEU A 113 -30.88 -14.15 -8.88
C LEU A 113 -29.50 -14.14 -8.20
N PRO A 114 -28.34 -14.12 -8.88
CA PRO A 114 -27.05 -14.25 -8.18
C PRO A 114 -26.82 -13.22 -7.06
N ILE A 115 -27.21 -11.96 -7.28
CA ILE A 115 -27.09 -10.88 -6.29
C ILE A 115 -28.00 -11.12 -5.08
N PRO A 116 -29.34 -11.20 -5.22
CA PRO A 116 -30.23 -11.38 -4.06
C PRO A 116 -29.99 -12.70 -3.32
N VAL A 117 -29.65 -13.78 -4.04
CA VAL A 117 -29.32 -15.07 -3.42
C VAL A 117 -28.05 -14.95 -2.57
N ALA A 118 -27.02 -14.25 -3.04
CA ALA A 118 -25.81 -14.04 -2.26
C ALA A 118 -26.09 -13.17 -1.01
N LYS A 119 -26.88 -12.11 -1.12
CA LYS A 119 -27.27 -11.25 0.00
C LYS A 119 -28.04 -11.99 1.08
N LEU A 120 -29.01 -12.83 0.70
CA LEU A 120 -29.75 -13.66 1.65
C LEU A 120 -28.89 -14.80 2.22
N GLY A 121 -27.98 -15.34 1.42
CA GLY A 121 -27.03 -16.37 1.83
C GLY A 121 -25.99 -15.88 2.85
N ALA A 122 -25.69 -14.58 2.87
CA ALA A 122 -24.79 -13.94 3.81
C ALA A 122 -25.36 -13.79 5.24
N GLN A 123 -26.66 -14.07 5.43
CA GLN A 123 -27.33 -14.00 6.72
C GLN A 123 -26.98 -15.20 7.61
N THR A 124 -27.17 -15.07 8.93
CA THR A 124 -26.90 -16.15 9.89
C THR A 124 -27.87 -17.35 9.69
N GLY A 125 -27.41 -18.57 10.01
CA GLY A 125 -28.21 -19.80 9.90
C GLY A 125 -27.81 -20.72 8.73
N GLY A 126 -28.74 -21.56 8.25
CA GLY A 126 -28.52 -22.51 7.13
C GLY A 126 -28.57 -21.89 5.73
N CYS A 127 -28.67 -20.56 5.63
CA CYS A 127 -28.85 -19.84 4.37
C CYS A 127 -27.66 -19.96 3.41
N GLY A 128 -26.43 -19.89 3.93
CA GLY A 128 -25.21 -19.95 3.12
C GLY A 128 -25.10 -21.22 2.29
N ASP A 129 -25.40 -22.38 2.88
CA ASP A 129 -25.34 -23.68 2.19
C ASP A 129 -26.39 -23.79 1.07
N ILE A 130 -27.58 -23.24 1.29
CA ILE A 130 -28.67 -23.25 0.31
C ILE A 130 -28.36 -22.27 -0.83
N ALA A 131 -27.87 -21.08 -0.51
CA ALA A 131 -27.44 -20.10 -1.50
C ALA A 131 -26.30 -20.66 -2.38
N ALA A 132 -25.30 -21.31 -1.77
CA ALA A 132 -24.24 -22.00 -2.49
C ALA A 132 -24.78 -23.12 -3.41
N ALA A 133 -25.79 -23.88 -2.96
CA ALA A 133 -26.43 -24.90 -3.78
C ALA A 133 -27.18 -24.31 -4.99
N ILE A 134 -27.89 -23.19 -4.82
CA ILE A 134 -28.56 -22.46 -5.91
C ILE A 134 -27.53 -21.94 -6.92
N LEU A 135 -26.47 -21.26 -6.45
CA LEU A 135 -25.43 -20.76 -7.34
C LEU A 135 -24.76 -21.90 -8.10
N LYS A 136 -24.44 -23.02 -7.43
CA LYS A 136 -23.89 -24.23 -8.06
C LYS A 136 -24.83 -24.83 -9.10
N PHE A 137 -26.14 -24.76 -8.88
CA PHE A 137 -27.14 -25.16 -9.86
C PHE A 137 -27.01 -24.32 -11.14
N PHE A 138 -26.92 -22.99 -11.04
CA PHE A 138 -26.70 -22.13 -12.21
C PHE A 138 -25.37 -22.41 -12.90
N VAL A 139 -24.28 -22.55 -12.13
CA VAL A 139 -22.96 -22.91 -12.67
C VAL A 139 -22.96 -24.26 -13.42
N THR A 140 -23.90 -25.15 -13.11
CA THR A 140 -24.00 -26.48 -13.74
C THR A 140 -24.97 -26.52 -14.92
N ASN A 141 -26.02 -25.72 -14.90
CA ASN A 141 -27.10 -25.79 -15.90
C ASN A 141 -27.10 -24.61 -16.89
N CYS A 142 -26.29 -23.57 -16.67
CA CYS A 142 -26.15 -22.43 -17.58
C CYS A 142 -24.84 -22.49 -18.38
N SER A 143 -24.77 -21.71 -19.46
CA SER A 143 -23.56 -21.52 -20.27
C SER A 143 -22.42 -20.92 -19.41
N PRO A 144 -21.23 -21.56 -19.32
CA PRO A 144 -20.13 -21.05 -18.50
C PRO A 144 -19.68 -19.63 -18.87
N ARG A 145 -19.79 -19.27 -20.16
CA ARG A 145 -19.42 -17.93 -20.62
C ARG A 145 -20.40 -16.87 -20.14
N ASP A 146 -21.69 -17.15 -20.25
CA ASP A 146 -22.73 -16.20 -19.85
C ASP A 146 -22.72 -16.07 -18.32
N MET A 147 -22.55 -17.20 -17.63
CA MET A 147 -22.46 -17.23 -16.17
C MET A 147 -21.23 -16.49 -15.63
N LEU A 148 -20.11 -16.50 -16.36
CA LEU A 148 -18.94 -15.68 -16.03
C LEU A 148 -19.29 -14.19 -16.09
N SER A 149 -19.92 -13.74 -17.18
CA SER A 149 -20.32 -12.34 -17.33
C SER A 149 -21.31 -11.90 -16.26
N ILE A 150 -22.33 -12.71 -15.98
CA ILE A 150 -23.35 -12.40 -14.96
C ILE A 150 -22.72 -12.30 -13.57
N LEU A 151 -21.84 -13.25 -13.19
CA LEU A 151 -21.19 -13.19 -11.88
C LEU A 151 -20.21 -12.02 -11.77
N CYS A 152 -19.53 -11.64 -12.86
CA CYS A 152 -18.70 -10.43 -12.86
C CYS A 152 -19.54 -9.16 -12.66
N GLU A 153 -20.68 -9.06 -13.34
CA GLU A 153 -21.64 -7.96 -13.15
C GLU A 153 -22.18 -7.92 -11.72
N ALA A 154 -22.47 -9.09 -11.14
CA ALA A 154 -22.89 -9.20 -9.74
C ALA A 154 -21.81 -8.75 -8.74
N LEU A 155 -20.52 -9.02 -9.03
CA LEU A 155 -19.39 -8.52 -8.24
C LEU A 155 -19.17 -7.00 -8.42
N ASP A 156 -19.50 -6.46 -9.59
CA ASP A 156 -19.34 -5.03 -9.90
C ASP A 156 -20.47 -4.15 -9.38
N ALA A 157 -21.61 -4.75 -9.03
CA ALA A 157 -22.78 -4.05 -8.51
C ALA A 157 -22.47 -3.32 -7.19
N PRO A 158 -22.95 -2.08 -7.00
CA PRO A 158 -22.82 -1.38 -5.73
C PRO A 158 -23.65 -2.10 -4.66
N MET A 159 -22.97 -2.77 -3.73
CA MET A 159 -23.62 -3.41 -2.58
C MET A 159 -23.47 -2.48 -1.37
N GLU A 160 -24.50 -1.67 -1.12
CA GLU A 160 -24.62 -0.82 0.08
C GLU A 160 -25.18 -1.65 1.24
N LEU A 161 -24.39 -2.56 1.84
CA LEU A 161 -24.90 -3.52 2.83
C LEU A 161 -23.93 -3.77 4.00
N PRO A 162 -24.43 -3.91 5.25
CA PRO A 162 -23.68 -4.57 6.33
C PRO A 162 -23.38 -6.02 5.93
N ASN A 163 -22.22 -6.57 6.31
CA ASN A 163 -21.78 -7.94 5.96
C ASN A 163 -21.53 -8.26 4.45
N CYS A 164 -21.26 -7.24 3.63
CA CYS A 164 -20.92 -7.38 2.19
C CYS A 164 -19.91 -8.51 1.88
N SER A 165 -18.91 -8.73 2.74
CA SER A 165 -17.86 -9.73 2.55
C SER A 165 -18.39 -11.16 2.37
N SER A 166 -19.41 -11.57 3.12
CA SER A 166 -19.96 -12.93 3.06
C SER A 166 -20.72 -13.19 1.75
N SER A 167 -21.42 -12.18 1.23
CA SER A 167 -22.08 -12.25 -0.08
C SER A 167 -21.04 -12.42 -1.20
N PHE A 168 -19.95 -11.65 -1.12
CA PHE A 168 -18.85 -11.76 -2.08
C PHE A 168 -18.16 -13.12 -2.03
N VAL A 169 -18.00 -13.75 -0.85
CA VAL A 169 -17.47 -15.11 -0.72
C VAL A 169 -18.29 -16.11 -1.56
N LEU A 170 -19.62 -16.05 -1.48
CA LEU A 170 -20.51 -16.93 -2.27
C LEU A 170 -20.32 -16.73 -3.78
N LEU A 171 -20.27 -15.47 -4.23
CA LEU A 171 -20.10 -15.12 -5.65
C LEU A 171 -18.71 -15.52 -6.17
N LEU A 172 -17.64 -15.30 -5.41
CA LEU A 172 -16.28 -15.69 -5.78
C LEU A 172 -16.13 -17.21 -5.87
N ASN A 173 -16.73 -17.96 -4.94
CA ASN A 173 -16.72 -19.42 -4.99
C ASN A 173 -17.44 -19.94 -6.25
N ALA A 174 -18.61 -19.39 -6.57
CA ALA A 174 -19.32 -19.73 -7.80
C ALA A 174 -18.51 -19.37 -9.06
N LEU A 175 -17.86 -18.21 -9.07
CA LEU A 175 -17.02 -17.76 -10.18
C LEU A 175 -15.80 -18.66 -10.37
N ALA A 176 -15.17 -19.13 -9.28
CA ALA A 176 -14.08 -20.10 -9.35
C ALA A 176 -14.53 -21.40 -10.04
N GLU A 177 -15.70 -21.93 -9.68
CA GLU A 177 -16.26 -23.10 -10.37
C GLU A 177 -16.55 -22.82 -11.85
N VAL A 178 -17.09 -21.65 -12.20
CA VAL A 178 -17.32 -21.27 -13.61
C VAL A 178 -16.01 -21.26 -14.41
N LEU A 179 -14.94 -20.70 -13.85
CA LEU A 179 -13.63 -20.63 -14.51
C LEU A 179 -13.10 -22.02 -14.89
N THR A 180 -13.27 -23.02 -14.00
CA THR A 180 -12.85 -24.41 -14.29
C THR A 180 -13.65 -25.06 -15.43
N LYS A 181 -14.86 -24.57 -15.71
CA LYS A 181 -15.72 -25.07 -16.80
C LYS A 181 -15.51 -24.36 -18.14
N ILE A 182 -14.75 -23.27 -18.18
CA ILE A 182 -14.37 -22.60 -19.43
C ILE A 182 -13.48 -23.54 -20.25
N GLN A 183 -13.86 -23.77 -21.51
CA GLN A 183 -13.12 -24.69 -22.41
C GLN A 183 -12.27 -23.97 -23.47
N ARG A 184 -12.49 -22.67 -23.69
CA ARG A 184 -11.90 -21.90 -24.79
C ARG A 184 -11.62 -20.47 -24.34
N ARG A 185 -10.65 -19.82 -25.00
CA ARG A 185 -10.29 -18.41 -24.75
C ARG A 185 -10.00 -18.13 -23.27
N HIS A 186 -9.29 -19.06 -22.63
CA HIS A 186 -9.03 -19.05 -21.20
C HIS A 186 -8.45 -17.71 -20.73
N ILE A 187 -7.43 -17.20 -21.43
CA ILE A 187 -6.77 -15.93 -21.06
C ILE A 187 -7.77 -14.78 -21.14
N GLU A 188 -8.55 -14.69 -22.21
CA GLU A 188 -9.54 -13.63 -22.38
C GLU A 188 -10.65 -13.70 -21.33
N GLN A 189 -11.09 -14.91 -20.94
CA GLN A 189 -12.10 -15.06 -19.88
C GLN A 189 -11.56 -14.65 -18.51
N VAL A 190 -10.32 -15.02 -18.18
CA VAL A 190 -9.67 -14.61 -16.92
C VAL A 190 -9.45 -13.09 -16.89
N LYS A 191 -9.11 -12.48 -18.04
CA LYS A 191 -8.97 -11.02 -18.17
C LYS A 191 -10.28 -10.26 -17.92
N VAL A 192 -11.42 -10.86 -18.24
CA VAL A 192 -12.74 -10.29 -17.90
C VAL A 192 -13.05 -10.44 -16.41
N ALA A 193 -12.72 -11.58 -15.82
CA ALA A 193 -13.09 -11.89 -14.43
C ALA A 193 -12.25 -11.15 -13.39
N LEU A 194 -10.92 -11.09 -13.58
CA LEU A 194 -10.02 -10.59 -12.53
C LEU A 194 -10.23 -9.12 -12.13
N PRO A 195 -10.55 -8.17 -13.04
CA PRO A 195 -10.85 -6.81 -12.64
C PRO A 195 -11.97 -6.71 -11.60
N ALA A 196 -13.08 -7.43 -11.80
CA ALA A 196 -14.20 -7.47 -10.85
C ALA A 196 -13.78 -8.07 -9.50
N VAL A 197 -13.05 -9.20 -9.53
CA VAL A 197 -12.52 -9.85 -8.31
C VAL A 197 -11.60 -8.89 -7.54
N LEU A 198 -10.63 -8.27 -8.20
CA LEU A 198 -9.64 -7.40 -7.56
C LEU A 198 -10.26 -6.10 -7.05
N LYS A 199 -11.29 -5.58 -7.71
CA LYS A 199 -12.06 -4.42 -7.24
C LYS A 199 -12.76 -4.72 -5.91
N VAL A 200 -13.45 -5.85 -5.81
CA VAL A 200 -14.09 -6.31 -4.56
C VAL A 200 -13.05 -6.47 -3.45
N MET A 201 -11.94 -7.18 -3.73
CA MET A 201 -10.87 -7.35 -2.75
C MET A 201 -10.28 -6.02 -2.25
N ARG A 202 -10.14 -5.02 -3.13
CA ARG A 202 -9.65 -3.68 -2.77
C ARG A 202 -10.65 -2.91 -1.90
N ALA A 203 -11.93 -2.95 -2.26
CA ALA A 203 -12.99 -2.25 -1.53
C ALA A 203 -13.11 -2.78 -0.10
N THR A 204 -13.24 -4.10 0.05
CA THR A 204 -13.42 -4.73 1.37
C THR A 204 -12.25 -4.44 2.30
N VAL A 205 -11.00 -4.55 1.85
CA VAL A 205 -9.82 -4.28 2.69
C VAL A 205 -9.76 -2.82 3.16
N SER A 206 -10.33 -1.88 2.41
CA SER A 206 -10.35 -0.46 2.78
C SER A 206 -11.36 -0.13 3.88
N GLU A 207 -12.39 -0.97 4.05
CA GLU A 207 -13.55 -0.74 4.92
C GLU A 207 -13.53 -1.61 6.19
N CYS A 208 -12.43 -2.33 6.45
CA CYS A 208 -12.33 -3.27 7.57
C CYS A 208 -12.17 -2.57 8.93
N ASP A 209 -13.26 -2.52 9.70
CA ASP A 209 -13.27 -2.20 11.14
C ASP A 209 -13.06 -3.47 12.02
N GLU A 210 -12.83 -3.28 13.34
CA GLU A 210 -12.45 -4.35 14.30
C GLU A 210 -13.45 -5.52 14.38
N GLU A 211 -14.71 -5.30 14.02
CA GLU A 211 -15.81 -6.27 14.18
C GLU A 211 -15.88 -7.32 13.04
N HIS A 212 -15.20 -7.07 11.91
CA HIS A 212 -15.39 -7.83 10.65
C HIS A 212 -14.23 -8.79 10.29
N GLY A 213 -13.24 -9.00 11.18
CA GLY A 213 -11.97 -9.64 10.82
C GLY A 213 -12.06 -11.07 10.26
N LYS A 214 -13.04 -11.87 10.72
CA LYS A 214 -13.25 -13.23 10.20
C LYS A 214 -13.73 -13.24 8.74
N ALA A 215 -14.66 -12.36 8.40
CA ALA A 215 -15.26 -12.30 7.06
C ALA A 215 -14.22 -11.92 5.98
N VAL A 216 -13.21 -11.13 6.37
CA VAL A 216 -12.08 -10.75 5.49
C VAL A 216 -11.22 -11.95 5.15
N VAL A 217 -10.92 -12.81 6.13
CA VAL A 217 -10.13 -14.04 5.90
C VAL A 217 -10.88 -15.01 4.99
N ASP A 218 -12.20 -15.15 5.19
CA ASP A 218 -13.05 -15.98 4.33
C ASP A 218 -13.06 -15.45 2.88
N LEU A 219 -13.08 -14.13 2.69
CA LEU A 219 -12.95 -13.50 1.38
C LEU A 219 -11.60 -13.81 0.71
N PHE A 220 -10.50 -13.71 1.45
CA PHE A 220 -9.17 -14.10 0.94
C PHE A 220 -9.07 -15.60 0.62
N ASN A 221 -9.75 -16.47 1.37
CA ASN A 221 -9.86 -17.89 1.03
C ASN A 221 -10.66 -18.12 -0.26
N ALA A 222 -11.76 -17.38 -0.47
CA ALA A 222 -12.52 -17.44 -1.72
C ALA A 222 -11.70 -16.94 -2.93
N ALA A 223 -10.93 -15.85 -2.75
CA ALA A 223 -9.97 -15.36 -3.74
C ALA A 223 -8.87 -16.39 -4.03
N HIS A 224 -8.36 -17.09 -3.01
CA HIS A 224 -7.46 -18.23 -3.24
C HIS A 224 -8.10 -19.31 -4.13
N GLY A 225 -9.42 -19.56 -3.99
CA GLY A 225 -10.19 -20.43 -4.88
C GLY A 225 -10.14 -20.02 -6.36
N ILE A 226 -10.21 -18.72 -6.66
CA ILE A 226 -9.99 -18.18 -8.02
C ILE A 226 -8.58 -18.52 -8.52
N GLY A 227 -7.57 -18.38 -7.65
CA GLY A 227 -6.20 -18.77 -7.98
C GLY A 227 -6.04 -20.26 -8.30
N ASN A 228 -6.71 -21.15 -7.55
CA ASN A 228 -6.74 -22.58 -7.84
C ASN A 228 -7.38 -22.86 -9.20
N ALA A 229 -8.51 -22.23 -9.51
CA ALA A 229 -9.16 -22.39 -10.81
C ALA A 229 -8.24 -21.95 -11.96
N ILE A 230 -7.55 -20.81 -11.83
CA ILE A 230 -6.57 -20.36 -12.83
C ILE A 230 -5.41 -21.34 -12.95
N GLN A 231 -4.92 -21.89 -11.83
CA GLN A 231 -3.86 -22.90 -11.83
C GLN A 231 -4.30 -24.18 -12.56
N GLU A 232 -5.52 -24.67 -12.32
CA GLU A 232 -6.09 -25.82 -13.03
C GLU A 232 -6.17 -25.54 -14.53
N MET A 233 -6.67 -24.37 -14.93
CA MET A 233 -6.66 -23.92 -16.32
C MET A 233 -5.23 -23.91 -16.90
N CYS A 234 -4.22 -23.43 -16.16
CA CYS A 234 -2.82 -23.47 -16.57
C CYS A 234 -2.34 -24.91 -16.85
N THR A 235 -2.69 -25.86 -15.99
CA THR A 235 -2.25 -27.25 -16.13
C THR A 235 -2.86 -27.94 -17.35
N ALA A 236 -4.07 -27.57 -17.75
CA ALA A 236 -4.73 -28.06 -18.95
C ALA A 236 -4.18 -27.47 -20.26
N MET A 237 -3.37 -26.40 -20.18
CA MET A 237 -2.86 -25.66 -21.34
C MET A 237 -1.43 -26.06 -21.73
N VAL A 238 -1.05 -25.81 -23.00
CA VAL A 238 0.28 -26.09 -23.56
C VAL A 238 0.84 -24.85 -24.28
N ASN A 239 2.17 -24.72 -24.36
CA ASN A 239 2.91 -23.67 -25.09
C ASN A 239 2.71 -22.23 -24.56
N LYS A 240 2.83 -21.22 -25.43
CA LYS A 240 2.79 -19.78 -25.10
C LYS A 240 1.55 -19.34 -24.30
N ASN A 241 0.40 -19.99 -24.52
CA ASN A 241 -0.82 -19.66 -23.78
C ASN A 241 -0.71 -20.07 -22.30
N LYS A 242 0.04 -21.15 -21.99
CA LYS A 242 0.33 -21.55 -20.61
C LYS A 242 1.17 -20.49 -19.90
N GLU A 243 2.20 -19.98 -20.57
CA GLU A 243 3.08 -18.97 -19.99
C GLU A 243 2.36 -17.64 -19.73
N GLY A 244 1.46 -17.22 -20.62
CA GLY A 244 0.61 -16.04 -20.39
C GLY A 244 -0.32 -16.22 -19.19
N MET A 245 -0.93 -17.40 -19.04
CA MET A 245 -1.77 -17.68 -17.87
C MET A 245 -0.96 -17.77 -16.57
N CYS A 246 0.25 -18.34 -16.60
CA CYS A 246 1.16 -18.35 -15.45
C CYS A 246 1.55 -16.92 -15.04
N ALA A 247 1.81 -16.03 -16.00
CA ALA A 247 2.07 -14.62 -15.71
C ALA A 247 0.88 -13.95 -15.01
N ILE A 248 -0.35 -14.21 -15.47
CA ILE A 248 -1.58 -13.71 -14.83
C ILE A 248 -1.71 -14.25 -13.40
N LEU A 249 -1.52 -15.56 -13.19
CA LEU A 249 -1.58 -16.17 -11.87
C LEU A 249 -0.53 -15.60 -10.90
N GLY A 250 0.68 -15.35 -11.41
CA GLY A 250 1.75 -14.70 -10.67
C GLY A 250 1.36 -13.29 -10.21
N LEU A 251 0.96 -12.42 -11.15
CA LEU A 251 0.53 -11.05 -10.84
C LEU A 251 -0.68 -11.01 -9.90
N TYR A 252 -1.67 -11.89 -10.12
CA TYR A 252 -2.82 -12.06 -9.24
C TYR A 252 -2.40 -12.43 -7.81
N SER A 253 -1.43 -13.34 -7.67
CA SER A 253 -0.94 -13.76 -6.36
C SER A 253 -0.20 -12.62 -5.65
N LEU A 254 0.66 -11.88 -6.36
CA LEU A 254 1.35 -10.71 -5.80
C LEU A 254 0.36 -9.63 -5.35
N GLN A 255 -0.66 -9.35 -6.18
CA GLN A 255 -1.70 -8.38 -5.86
C GLN A 255 -2.46 -8.79 -4.58
N ASN A 256 -2.84 -10.06 -4.42
CA ASN A 256 -3.52 -10.53 -3.22
C ASN A 256 -2.61 -10.52 -1.98
N ILE A 257 -1.33 -10.87 -2.10
CA ILE A 257 -0.36 -10.74 -1.01
C ILE A 257 -0.28 -9.28 -0.55
N ALA A 258 -0.21 -8.33 -1.49
CA ALA A 258 -0.19 -6.91 -1.18
C ALA A 258 -1.47 -6.47 -0.44
N LEU A 259 -2.64 -6.87 -0.91
CA LEU A 259 -3.93 -6.54 -0.27
C LEU A 259 -4.04 -7.14 1.14
N ALA A 260 -3.68 -8.42 1.34
CA ALA A 260 -3.68 -9.06 2.65
C ALA A 260 -2.74 -8.36 3.65
N SER A 261 -1.63 -7.81 3.14
CA SER A 261 -0.63 -7.09 3.93
C SER A 261 -1.08 -5.69 4.38
N ARG A 262 -2.18 -5.16 3.85
CA ARG A 262 -2.69 -3.82 4.23
C ARG A 262 -3.54 -3.84 5.50
N SER A 263 -3.85 -5.01 6.04
CA SER A 263 -4.60 -5.10 7.30
C SER A 263 -3.82 -4.44 8.44
N ARG A 264 -4.49 -3.54 9.17
CA ARG A 264 -3.92 -2.85 10.34
C ARG A 264 -4.07 -3.64 11.64
N GLN A 265 -4.95 -4.64 11.64
CA GLN A 265 -5.26 -5.46 12.80
C GLN A 265 -4.32 -6.67 12.82
N GLN A 266 -3.64 -6.86 13.95
CA GLN A 266 -2.57 -7.86 14.06
C GLN A 266 -3.10 -9.29 13.96
N ASP A 267 -4.28 -9.55 14.50
CA ASP A 267 -4.99 -10.83 14.44
C ASP A 267 -5.42 -11.19 13.01
N ILE A 268 -6.01 -10.26 12.26
CA ILE A 268 -6.32 -10.46 10.83
C ILE A 268 -5.03 -10.71 10.05
N LEU A 269 -3.99 -9.90 10.29
CA LEU A 269 -2.70 -10.09 9.64
C LEU A 269 -2.14 -11.49 9.92
N CYS A 270 -2.20 -11.96 11.17
CA CYS A 270 -1.77 -13.32 11.53
C CYS A 270 -2.62 -14.40 10.86
N ALA A 271 -3.95 -14.22 10.81
CA ALA A 271 -4.87 -15.16 10.18
C ALA A 271 -4.67 -15.26 8.65
N CYS A 272 -4.32 -14.14 8.00
CA CYS A 272 -3.96 -14.12 6.58
C CYS A 272 -2.64 -14.85 6.27
N GLY A 273 -1.82 -15.19 7.27
CA GLY A 273 -0.54 -15.87 7.06
C GLY A 273 -0.67 -17.19 6.28
N SER A 274 -1.73 -17.98 6.55
CA SER A 274 -2.00 -19.21 5.79
C SER A 274 -2.40 -18.95 4.34
N VAL A 275 -3.17 -17.89 4.09
CA VAL A 275 -3.59 -17.50 2.73
C VAL A 275 -2.41 -16.97 1.93
N VAL A 276 -1.56 -16.16 2.55
CA VAL A 276 -0.32 -15.68 1.93
C VAL A 276 0.58 -16.86 1.55
N LEU A 277 0.76 -17.84 2.44
CA LEU A 277 1.53 -19.05 2.13
C LEU A 277 0.95 -19.84 0.94
N GLN A 278 -0.37 -19.86 0.77
CA GLN A 278 -0.99 -20.48 -0.41
C GLN A 278 -0.66 -19.72 -1.69
N HIS A 279 -0.71 -18.38 -1.68
CA HIS A 279 -0.29 -17.57 -2.83
C HIS A 279 1.20 -17.73 -3.17
N PHE A 280 2.08 -17.96 -2.19
CA PHE A 280 3.48 -18.31 -2.48
C PHE A 280 3.62 -19.57 -3.34
N ARG A 281 2.76 -20.56 -3.13
CA ARG A 281 2.77 -21.79 -3.94
C ARG A 281 2.40 -21.49 -5.39
N PHE A 282 1.46 -20.56 -5.62
CA PHE A 282 1.12 -20.08 -6.96
C PHE A 282 2.27 -19.32 -7.61
N LEU A 283 3.01 -18.50 -6.86
CA LEU A 283 4.20 -17.81 -7.38
C LEU A 283 5.25 -18.81 -7.87
N LYS A 284 5.56 -19.83 -7.06
CA LYS A 284 6.49 -20.90 -7.42
C LYS A 284 6.02 -21.68 -8.64
N PHE A 285 4.72 -22.02 -8.70
CA PHE A 285 4.13 -22.65 -9.89
C PHE A 285 4.24 -21.77 -11.13
N SER A 286 4.09 -20.45 -10.96
CA SER A 286 4.14 -19.46 -12.04
C SER A 286 5.57 -19.14 -12.50
N GLY A 287 6.59 -19.73 -11.86
CA GLY A 287 8.00 -19.56 -12.22
C GLY A 287 8.67 -18.33 -11.60
N PHE A 288 8.04 -17.69 -10.61
CA PHE A 288 8.67 -16.59 -9.88
C PHE A 288 9.74 -17.13 -8.93
N THR A 289 10.85 -16.41 -8.84
CA THR A 289 12.03 -16.74 -8.05
C THR A 289 12.25 -15.69 -6.97
N TYR A 290 12.90 -16.04 -5.85
CA TYR A 290 13.21 -15.04 -4.83
C TYR A 290 14.14 -13.93 -5.32
N VAL A 291 15.07 -14.23 -6.24
CA VAL A 291 15.92 -13.21 -6.88
C VAL A 291 15.08 -12.25 -7.72
N GLY A 292 14.15 -12.78 -8.52
CA GLY A 292 13.29 -11.96 -9.37
C GLY A 292 12.24 -11.18 -8.58
N LEU A 293 11.75 -11.72 -7.46
CA LEU A 293 10.90 -11.00 -6.50
C LEU A 293 11.65 -9.87 -5.78
N LEU A 294 12.89 -10.12 -5.33
CA LEU A 294 13.74 -9.12 -4.70
C LEU A 294 14.06 -7.97 -5.66
N THR A 295 14.43 -8.28 -6.90
CA THR A 295 14.83 -7.26 -7.91
C THR A 295 13.65 -6.63 -8.66
N GLY A 296 12.46 -7.24 -8.56
CA GLY A 296 11.27 -6.86 -9.33
C GLY A 296 11.27 -7.34 -10.79
N SER A 297 12.33 -8.03 -11.23
CA SER A 297 12.48 -8.47 -12.62
C SER A 297 11.42 -9.47 -13.08
N ASP A 298 10.98 -10.38 -12.20
CA ASP A 298 9.90 -11.32 -12.53
C ASP A 298 8.55 -10.61 -12.72
N VAL A 299 8.29 -9.54 -11.96
CA VAL A 299 7.08 -8.72 -12.09
C VAL A 299 7.08 -7.98 -13.42
N THR A 300 8.22 -7.36 -13.78
CA THR A 300 8.40 -6.69 -15.06
C THR A 300 8.25 -7.69 -16.22
N ALA A 301 8.90 -8.84 -16.16
CA ALA A 301 8.80 -9.88 -17.18
C ALA A 301 7.36 -10.39 -17.35
N ALA A 302 6.62 -10.60 -16.26
CA ALA A 302 5.22 -11.01 -16.30
C ALA A 302 4.31 -9.93 -16.89
N THR A 303 4.57 -8.66 -16.56
CA THR A 303 3.83 -7.50 -17.08
C THR A 303 4.06 -7.32 -18.58
N ASP A 304 5.33 -7.32 -19.01
CA ASP A 304 5.72 -7.17 -20.42
C ASP A 304 5.15 -8.30 -21.30
N LYS A 305 5.02 -9.50 -20.72
CA LYS A 305 4.41 -10.64 -21.41
C LYS A 305 2.93 -10.46 -21.70
N LEU A 306 2.25 -9.66 -20.89
CA LEU A 306 0.82 -9.41 -20.96
C LEU A 306 0.48 -8.06 -21.63
N SER A 307 1.44 -7.15 -21.74
CA SER A 307 1.25 -5.84 -22.37
C SER A 307 1.04 -5.97 -23.88
N LYS A 308 -0.20 -5.74 -24.31
CA LYS A 308 -0.57 -5.40 -25.70
C LYS A 308 -1.30 -4.06 -25.68
N GLU A 309 -1.42 -3.38 -26.83
CA GLU A 309 -1.98 -2.02 -26.91
C GLU A 309 -3.37 -1.87 -26.25
N ASP A 310 -4.21 -2.92 -26.27
CA ASP A 310 -5.57 -2.90 -25.68
C ASP A 310 -5.65 -3.43 -24.22
N ASP A 311 -4.52 -3.79 -23.60
CA ASP A 311 -4.50 -4.49 -22.29
C ASP A 311 -4.10 -3.60 -21.10
N ALA A 312 -4.04 -2.27 -21.28
CA ALA A 312 -3.62 -1.33 -20.23
C ALA A 312 -4.55 -1.35 -19.00
N ASP A 313 -5.87 -1.32 -19.21
CA ASP A 313 -6.88 -1.32 -18.14
C ASP A 313 -6.82 -2.61 -17.30
N PHE A 314 -6.53 -3.74 -17.95
CA PHE A 314 -6.33 -5.02 -17.26
C PHE A 314 -5.09 -4.99 -16.35
N LEU A 315 -3.99 -4.42 -16.84
CA LEU A 315 -2.74 -4.32 -16.07
C LEU A 315 -2.85 -3.34 -14.90
N GLU A 316 -3.69 -2.32 -14.99
CA GLU A 316 -3.98 -1.40 -13.88
C GLU A 316 -4.59 -2.14 -12.65
N GLY A 317 -5.29 -3.25 -12.89
CA GLY A 317 -5.76 -4.17 -11.86
C GLY A 317 -4.64 -4.74 -10.97
N PHE A 318 -3.39 -4.74 -11.43
CA PHE A 318 -2.21 -5.24 -10.70
C PHE A 318 -1.29 -4.13 -10.19
N SER A 319 -1.82 -2.94 -9.92
CA SER A 319 -1.05 -1.78 -9.46
C SER A 319 -0.23 -2.00 -8.16
N PHE A 320 -0.53 -3.03 -7.36
CA PHE A 320 0.24 -3.40 -6.17
C PHE A 320 1.13 -4.64 -6.37
N ALA A 321 1.32 -5.14 -7.59
CA ALA A 321 2.15 -6.33 -7.82
C ALA A 321 3.62 -6.13 -7.39
N MET A 322 4.18 -4.93 -7.59
CA MET A 322 5.53 -4.60 -7.11
C MET A 322 5.62 -4.62 -5.58
N ASP A 323 4.60 -4.09 -4.89
CA ASP A 323 4.48 -4.19 -3.44
C ASP A 323 4.44 -5.65 -3.01
N GLY A 324 3.59 -6.45 -3.65
CA GLY A 324 3.39 -7.87 -3.41
C GLY A 324 4.69 -8.67 -3.54
N ALA A 325 5.54 -8.32 -4.50
CA ALA A 325 6.83 -8.98 -4.69
C ALA A 325 7.74 -8.79 -3.47
N MET A 326 7.87 -7.56 -2.96
CA MET A 326 8.63 -7.34 -1.74
C MET A 326 7.96 -7.90 -0.50
N LEU A 327 6.64 -7.80 -0.41
CA LEU A 327 5.89 -8.32 0.72
C LEU A 327 6.02 -9.84 0.82
N THR A 328 6.10 -10.55 -0.30
CA THR A 328 6.41 -11.99 -0.33
C THR A 328 7.73 -12.27 0.40
N VAL A 329 8.78 -11.47 0.19
CA VAL A 329 10.03 -11.67 0.93
C VAL A 329 9.86 -11.30 2.41
N VAL A 330 9.21 -10.18 2.71
CA VAL A 330 8.99 -9.70 4.08
C VAL A 330 8.19 -10.69 4.93
N TRP A 331 7.16 -11.32 4.36
CA TRP A 331 6.35 -12.34 5.01
C TRP A 331 7.17 -13.57 5.43
N ALA A 332 8.17 -13.95 4.64
CA ALA A 332 9.08 -15.04 5.01
C ALA A 332 9.95 -14.71 6.24
N TYR A 333 10.13 -13.42 6.58
CA TYR A 333 10.78 -12.98 7.82
C TYR A 333 9.81 -12.76 8.99
N MET A 334 8.52 -12.62 8.70
CA MET A 334 7.49 -12.37 9.72
C MET A 334 6.88 -13.66 10.26
N TYR A 335 6.83 -14.72 9.45
CA TYR A 335 6.05 -15.92 9.77
C TYR A 335 6.88 -17.20 9.62
N ASP A 336 6.97 -17.98 10.70
CA ASP A 336 7.83 -19.17 10.77
C ASP A 336 7.55 -20.21 9.69
N ASP A 337 6.27 -20.47 9.38
CA ASP A 337 5.94 -21.47 8.36
C ASP A 337 6.32 -21.01 6.95
N MET A 338 6.27 -19.69 6.69
CA MET A 338 6.78 -19.13 5.44
C MET A 338 8.31 -19.11 5.42
N SER A 339 8.96 -18.84 6.55
CA SER A 339 10.41 -18.96 6.68
C SER A 339 10.89 -20.37 6.36
N LYS A 340 10.23 -21.40 6.93
CA LYS A 340 10.52 -22.81 6.65
C LYS A 340 10.24 -23.20 5.20
N TYR A 341 9.15 -22.68 4.61
CA TYR A 341 8.78 -22.97 3.22
C TYR A 341 9.76 -22.32 2.23
N ALA A 342 10.14 -21.06 2.47
CA ALA A 342 11.13 -20.34 1.69
C ALA A 342 12.52 -21.00 1.79
N GLY A 343 12.89 -21.38 3.02
CA GLY A 343 14.04 -22.21 3.34
C GLY A 343 15.34 -21.71 2.72
N GLU A 344 16.12 -22.66 2.22
CA GLU A 344 17.43 -22.41 1.59
C GLU A 344 17.33 -21.58 0.30
N GLU A 345 16.20 -21.64 -0.41
CA GLU A 345 16.01 -20.93 -1.69
C GLU A 345 16.08 -19.42 -1.50
N LEU A 346 15.43 -18.90 -0.45
CA LEU A 346 15.51 -17.48 -0.09
C LEU A 346 16.91 -17.10 0.41
N GLU A 347 17.57 -17.96 1.21
CA GLU A 347 18.91 -17.68 1.70
C GLU A 347 19.94 -17.57 0.55
N LEU A 348 19.85 -18.47 -0.43
CA LEU A 348 20.69 -18.42 -1.64
C LEU A 348 20.42 -17.16 -2.45
N ALA A 349 19.15 -16.80 -2.66
CA ALA A 349 18.77 -15.58 -3.38
C ALA A 349 19.32 -14.32 -2.69
N LEU A 350 19.27 -14.25 -1.36
CA LEU A 350 19.82 -13.13 -0.61
C LEU A 350 21.34 -13.02 -0.80
N LYS A 351 22.07 -14.15 -0.73
CA LYS A 351 23.52 -14.18 -0.97
C LYS A 351 23.87 -13.76 -2.39
N GLU A 352 23.10 -14.22 -3.38
CA GLU A 352 23.27 -13.84 -4.78
C GLU A 352 23.10 -12.33 -4.99
N VAL A 353 21.98 -11.77 -4.50
CA VAL A 353 21.70 -10.33 -4.56
C VAL A 353 22.76 -9.54 -3.79
N GLN A 354 23.22 -10.03 -2.63
CA GLN A 354 24.29 -9.37 -1.86
C GLN A 354 25.64 -9.36 -2.59
N GLY A 355 25.93 -10.39 -3.39
CA GLY A 355 27.16 -10.54 -4.16
C GLY A 355 27.23 -9.68 -5.43
N ASN A 356 26.11 -9.09 -5.88
CA ASN A 356 26.03 -8.30 -7.10
C ASN A 356 25.51 -6.88 -6.82
N HIS A 357 26.34 -5.86 -7.06
CA HIS A 357 25.99 -4.46 -6.77
C HIS A 357 24.73 -3.97 -7.49
N MET A 358 24.53 -4.35 -8.76
CA MET A 358 23.36 -3.93 -9.53
C MET A 358 22.08 -4.54 -8.97
N MET A 359 22.07 -5.85 -8.74
CA MET A 359 20.93 -6.56 -8.13
C MET A 359 20.63 -6.01 -6.73
N LYS A 360 21.67 -5.65 -5.96
CA LYS A 360 21.50 -5.06 -4.64
C LYS A 360 20.81 -3.70 -4.71
N TRP A 361 21.17 -2.84 -5.66
CA TRP A 361 20.49 -1.56 -5.86
C TRP A 361 19.04 -1.74 -6.31
N GLU A 362 18.77 -2.72 -7.17
CA GLU A 362 17.41 -3.07 -7.58
C GLU A 362 16.57 -3.53 -6.40
N ALA A 363 17.10 -4.44 -5.58
CA ALA A 363 16.42 -4.96 -4.41
C ALA A 363 16.17 -3.90 -3.33
N ILE A 364 17.13 -3.00 -3.11
CA ILE A 364 16.93 -1.85 -2.23
C ILE A 364 15.85 -0.93 -2.78
N ASN A 365 15.85 -0.67 -4.10
CA ASN A 365 14.84 0.18 -4.70
C ASN A 365 13.42 -0.42 -4.60
N MET A 366 13.28 -1.74 -4.65
CA MET A 366 11.99 -2.41 -4.50
C MET A 366 11.34 -2.17 -3.12
N LEU A 367 12.13 -1.91 -2.07
CA LEU A 367 11.58 -1.61 -0.74
C LEU A 367 10.83 -0.28 -0.67
N LYS A 368 11.02 0.63 -1.62
CA LYS A 368 10.28 1.91 -1.65
C LYS A 368 8.77 1.70 -1.71
N TYR A 369 8.31 0.69 -2.48
CA TYR A 369 6.88 0.40 -2.67
C TYR A 369 6.16 0.15 -1.34
N VAL A 370 6.84 -0.54 -0.41
CA VAL A 370 6.31 -0.80 0.93
C VAL A 370 6.53 0.37 1.89
N LEU A 371 7.72 0.98 1.88
CA LEU A 371 8.08 2.02 2.86
C LEU A 371 7.34 3.34 2.64
N SER A 372 7.13 3.74 1.38
CA SER A 372 6.46 5.01 1.03
C SER A 372 4.94 4.95 1.19
N SER A 373 4.35 3.76 1.16
CA SER A 373 2.91 3.60 1.26
C SER A 373 2.40 3.86 2.68
N ILE A 374 1.31 4.61 2.81
CA ILE A 374 0.62 4.87 4.09
C ILE A 374 -0.29 3.71 4.52
N CYS A 375 -0.49 2.73 3.63
CA CYS A 375 -1.46 1.65 3.84
C CYS A 375 -0.89 0.48 4.63
N TYR A 376 0.44 0.25 4.57
CA TYR A 376 1.05 -0.87 5.28
C TYR A 376 1.31 -0.55 6.75
N PRO A 377 1.00 -1.49 7.67
CA PRO A 377 1.20 -1.29 9.10
C PRO A 377 2.69 -1.22 9.46
N TRP A 378 2.98 -0.62 10.62
CA TRP A 378 4.35 -0.41 11.08
C TRP A 378 5.13 -1.71 11.31
N ILE A 379 4.45 -2.82 11.67
CA ILE A 379 5.07 -4.14 11.79
C ILE A 379 5.73 -4.56 10.46
N ILE A 380 5.00 -4.47 9.34
CA ILE A 380 5.51 -4.78 8.01
C ILE A 380 6.68 -3.86 7.66
N LYS A 381 6.52 -2.55 7.84
CA LYS A 381 7.59 -1.58 7.55
C LYS A 381 8.85 -1.85 8.39
N SER A 382 8.70 -2.31 9.64
CA SER A 382 9.81 -2.68 10.52
C SER A 382 10.59 -3.86 9.97
N HIS A 383 9.88 -4.91 9.53
CA HIS A 383 10.52 -6.06 8.86
C HIS A 383 11.14 -5.69 7.51
N SER A 384 10.53 -4.79 6.74
CA SER A 384 11.11 -4.23 5.51
C SER A 384 12.43 -3.49 5.78
N ILE A 385 12.52 -2.68 6.85
CA ILE A 385 13.78 -2.02 7.25
C ILE A 385 14.84 -3.04 7.68
N ASN A 386 14.46 -4.10 8.41
CA ASN A 386 15.41 -5.17 8.77
C ASN A 386 15.93 -5.90 7.52
N LEU A 387 15.05 -6.20 6.55
CA LEU A 387 15.43 -6.79 5.28
C LEU A 387 16.38 -5.87 4.49
N LEU A 388 16.09 -4.56 4.43
CA LEU A 388 16.97 -3.58 3.81
C LEU A 388 18.38 -3.61 4.40
N LEU A 389 18.48 -3.59 5.73
CA LEU A 389 19.75 -3.66 6.45
C LEU A 389 20.49 -4.97 6.15
N SER A 390 19.77 -6.08 6.06
CA SER A 390 20.34 -7.38 5.68
C SER A 390 20.89 -7.35 4.24
N LEU A 391 20.11 -6.88 3.27
CA LEU A 391 20.54 -6.77 1.85
C LEU A 391 21.77 -5.87 1.68
N ALA A 392 21.88 -4.83 2.48
CA ALA A 392 23.02 -3.93 2.44
C ALA A 392 24.30 -4.55 3.05
N GLY A 393 24.20 -5.66 3.80
CA GLY A 393 25.32 -6.43 4.35
C GLY A 393 26.12 -5.73 5.45
N GLU A 394 27.26 -6.30 5.85
CA GLU A 394 28.19 -5.70 6.81
C GLU A 394 29.03 -4.55 6.20
N ASN A 395 29.67 -3.74 7.02
CA ASN A 395 30.24 -2.42 6.68
C ASN A 395 31.48 -2.42 5.79
N HIS A 396 31.86 -3.56 5.19
CA HIS A 396 32.89 -3.59 4.17
C HIS A 396 32.28 -3.24 2.82
N VAL A 397 31.94 -1.96 2.66
CA VAL A 397 31.79 -1.37 1.33
C VAL A 397 33.20 -1.31 0.75
N GLN A 398 33.61 -2.38 0.08
CA GLN A 398 34.65 -2.28 -0.92
C GLN A 398 34.17 -1.18 -1.87
N GLU A 399 34.87 -0.05 -1.91
CA GLU A 399 34.42 1.12 -2.66
C GLU A 399 34.00 0.68 -4.03
N THR A 400 32.70 0.82 -4.32
CA THR A 400 32.14 0.49 -5.63
C THR A 400 32.96 1.27 -6.63
N ASN A 401 33.72 0.53 -7.44
CA ASN A 401 34.69 1.09 -8.37
C ASN A 401 34.04 2.22 -9.16
N ASN A 402 34.71 3.37 -9.31
CA ASN A 402 34.18 4.59 -9.95
C ASN A 402 33.76 4.40 -11.44
N HIS A 403 33.87 3.18 -11.97
CA HIS A 403 33.51 2.78 -13.32
C HIS A 403 32.10 2.19 -13.47
N VAL A 404 31.33 2.04 -12.38
CA VAL A 404 29.95 1.54 -12.47
C VAL A 404 29.01 2.70 -12.83
N ASP A 405 28.27 2.56 -13.94
CA ASP A 405 27.26 3.54 -14.35
C ASP A 405 26.04 3.48 -13.40
N PHE A 406 25.98 4.43 -12.47
CA PHE A 406 24.88 4.59 -11.51
C PHE A 406 23.79 5.54 -11.99
N THR A 407 23.94 6.16 -13.16
CA THR A 407 23.07 7.24 -13.64
C THR A 407 21.60 6.80 -13.73
N SER A 408 21.35 5.57 -14.16
CA SER A 408 19.99 4.99 -14.26
C SER A 408 19.40 4.59 -12.89
N TYR A 409 20.25 4.36 -11.89
CA TYR A 409 19.87 3.97 -10.53
C TYR A 409 19.71 5.15 -9.57
N ALA A 410 20.35 6.29 -9.83
CA ALA A 410 20.32 7.46 -8.95
C ALA A 410 18.91 7.92 -8.58
N PRO A 411 17.95 8.11 -9.54
CA PRO A 411 16.60 8.53 -9.19
C PRO A 411 15.83 7.48 -8.37
N ARG A 412 16.11 6.19 -8.63
CA ARG A 412 15.49 5.05 -7.95
C ARG A 412 15.95 4.94 -6.49
N ILE A 413 17.25 5.06 -6.28
CA ILE A 413 17.85 5.09 -4.94
C ILE A 413 17.40 6.34 -4.17
N PHE A 414 17.36 7.51 -4.82
CA PHE A 414 16.83 8.73 -4.22
C PHE A 414 15.39 8.55 -3.71
N ALA A 415 14.49 7.98 -4.54
CA ALA A 415 13.12 7.70 -4.14
C ALA A 415 13.04 6.76 -2.92
N THR A 416 13.96 5.79 -2.83
CA THR A 416 14.06 4.88 -1.68
C THR A 416 14.52 5.60 -0.42
N LEU A 417 15.52 6.48 -0.53
CA LEU A 417 15.99 7.31 0.58
C LEU A 417 14.86 8.22 1.10
N LYS A 418 14.07 8.83 0.21
CA LYS A 418 12.87 9.60 0.60
C LYS A 418 11.84 8.73 1.34
N ALA A 419 11.62 7.48 0.90
CA ALA A 419 10.73 6.56 1.60
C ALA A 419 11.25 6.21 3.01
N ILE A 420 12.57 6.07 3.20
CA ILE A 420 13.19 5.86 4.51
C ILE A 420 13.04 7.12 5.39
N GLU A 421 13.24 8.32 4.83
CA GLU A 421 12.99 9.59 5.55
C GLU A 421 11.55 9.68 6.04
N SER A 422 10.57 9.28 5.24
CA SER A 422 9.16 9.23 5.68
C SER A 422 8.98 8.32 6.90
N VAL A 423 9.65 7.17 6.96
CA VAL A 423 9.62 6.28 8.14
C VAL A 423 10.33 6.92 9.34
N MET A 424 11.47 7.59 9.13
CA MET A 424 12.17 8.32 10.19
C MET A 424 11.30 9.41 10.82
N MET A 425 10.46 10.07 10.03
CA MET A 425 9.60 11.16 10.50
C MET A 425 8.28 10.67 11.11
N ALA A 426 7.65 9.65 10.52
CA ALA A 426 6.29 9.26 10.87
C ALA A 426 6.17 8.04 11.79
N ALA A 427 7.22 7.23 11.96
CA ALA A 427 7.12 6.03 12.80
C ALA A 427 6.88 6.41 14.27
N PRO A 428 5.90 5.76 14.95
CA PRO A 428 5.55 6.09 16.33
C PRO A 428 6.67 5.71 17.31
N GLU A 429 7.33 4.59 17.05
CA GLU A 429 8.39 4.08 17.91
C GLU A 429 9.76 4.69 17.62
N ALA A 430 10.41 5.22 18.66
CA ALA A 430 11.76 5.79 18.53
C ALA A 430 12.80 4.77 18.05
N LEU A 431 12.67 3.50 18.43
CA LEU A 431 13.56 2.42 17.97
C LEU A 431 13.45 2.24 16.45
N MET A 432 12.23 2.27 15.91
CA MET A 432 12.00 2.18 14.47
C MET A 432 12.58 3.37 13.72
N ARG A 433 12.39 4.60 14.24
CA ARG A 433 13.03 5.81 13.67
C ARG A 433 14.56 5.69 13.63
N LYS A 434 15.18 5.17 14.70
CA LYS A 434 16.63 4.92 14.77
C LYS A 434 17.10 3.86 13.76
N LYS A 435 16.34 2.76 13.61
CA LYS A 435 16.64 1.73 12.61
C LYS A 435 16.54 2.27 11.18
N ALA A 436 15.51 3.08 10.89
CA ALA A 436 15.36 3.74 9.60
C ALA A 436 16.53 4.70 9.31
N PHE A 437 16.99 5.46 10.31
CA PHE A 437 18.20 6.28 10.17
C PHE A 437 19.46 5.45 9.89
N ALA A 438 19.63 4.31 10.56
CA ALA A 438 20.72 3.40 10.26
C ALA A 438 20.66 2.86 8.82
N ALA A 439 19.45 2.52 8.35
CA ALA A 439 19.20 2.10 6.97
C ALA A 439 19.52 3.22 5.97
N LEU A 440 19.12 4.46 6.24
CA LEU A 440 19.44 5.64 5.41
C LEU A 440 20.95 5.76 5.20
N LYS A 441 21.73 5.76 6.29
CA LYS A 441 23.20 5.84 6.23
C LYS A 441 23.81 4.69 5.43
N LYS A 442 23.27 3.49 5.61
CA LYS A 442 23.76 2.30 4.91
C LYS A 442 23.49 2.39 3.40
N VAL A 443 22.30 2.80 2.98
CA VAL A 443 21.98 2.98 1.55
C VAL A 443 22.84 4.08 0.93
N ILE A 444 23.03 5.21 1.63
CA ILE A 444 23.94 6.29 1.19
C ILE A 444 25.36 5.77 1.00
N SER A 445 25.87 4.92 1.90
CA SER A 445 27.21 4.34 1.78
C SER A 445 27.38 3.44 0.54
N MET A 446 26.28 2.93 -0.02
CA MET A 446 26.29 2.10 -1.23
C MET A 446 26.22 2.90 -2.53
N VAL A 447 25.99 4.21 -2.45
CA VAL A 447 26.12 5.11 -3.60
C VAL A 447 27.61 5.26 -3.91
N PRO A 448 28.02 5.21 -5.19
CA PRO A 448 29.40 5.50 -5.59
C PRO A 448 29.87 6.84 -5.05
N SER A 449 31.14 6.95 -4.65
CA SER A 449 31.68 8.15 -4.01
C SER A 449 31.47 9.39 -4.87
N SER A 450 31.70 9.28 -6.18
CA SER A 450 31.51 10.37 -7.15
C SER A 450 30.10 10.96 -7.21
N GLN A 451 29.08 10.26 -6.73
CA GLN A 451 27.66 10.68 -6.79
C GLN A 451 27.02 10.82 -5.42
N ARG A 452 27.72 10.48 -4.34
CA ARG A 452 27.16 10.43 -2.99
C ARG A 452 26.82 11.83 -2.49
N PHE A 453 27.65 12.82 -2.81
CA PHE A 453 27.36 14.23 -2.53
C PHE A 453 26.13 14.73 -3.28
N ASP A 454 25.97 14.39 -4.56
CA ASP A 454 24.81 14.80 -5.35
C ASP A 454 23.51 14.27 -4.74
N ILE A 455 23.51 13.01 -4.30
CA ILE A 455 22.37 12.41 -3.60
C ILE A 455 22.10 13.13 -2.27
N LEU A 456 23.13 13.37 -1.45
CA LEU A 456 22.98 14.10 -0.18
C LEU A 456 22.45 15.53 -0.40
N GLN A 457 22.98 16.23 -1.39
CA GLN A 457 22.54 17.57 -1.76
C GLN A 457 21.08 17.55 -2.21
N ALA A 458 20.70 16.58 -3.05
CA ALA A 458 19.32 16.40 -3.47
C ALA A 458 18.38 16.12 -2.29
N LEU A 459 18.80 15.32 -1.29
CA LEU A 459 17.98 15.05 -0.11
C LEU A 459 17.75 16.32 0.70
N VAL A 460 18.81 17.11 0.94
CA VAL A 460 18.73 18.39 1.67
C VAL A 460 17.81 19.37 0.92
N ASN A 461 18.00 19.54 -0.39
CA ASN A 461 17.20 20.47 -1.20
C ASN A 461 15.71 20.09 -1.28
N ASN A 462 15.37 18.81 -1.09
CA ASN A 462 14.00 18.31 -1.12
C ASN A 462 13.46 17.96 0.29
N SER A 463 14.09 18.48 1.35
CA SER A 463 13.62 18.32 2.72
C SER A 463 12.69 19.47 3.11
N MET A 464 11.52 19.13 3.65
CA MET A 464 10.54 20.10 4.17
C MET A 464 10.61 20.26 5.70
N SER A 465 11.48 19.51 6.39
CA SER A 465 11.58 19.51 7.85
C SER A 465 12.93 20.04 8.30
N SER A 466 12.94 21.07 9.16
CA SER A 466 14.18 21.67 9.69
C SER A 466 15.07 20.65 10.40
N SER A 467 14.49 19.81 11.27
CA SER A 467 15.25 18.78 12.00
C SER A 467 15.79 17.69 11.08
N LEU A 468 15.05 17.29 10.04
CA LEU A 468 15.56 16.33 9.04
C LEU A 468 16.70 16.94 8.23
N THR A 469 16.55 18.19 7.78
CA THR A 469 17.61 18.95 7.10
C THR A 469 18.87 19.00 7.96
N ALA A 470 18.73 19.25 9.27
CA ALA A 470 19.86 19.25 10.21
C ALA A 470 20.60 17.91 10.27
N ILE A 471 19.86 16.79 10.30
CA ILE A 471 20.41 15.42 10.28
C ILE A 471 21.13 15.15 8.94
N LEU A 472 20.55 15.57 7.82
CA LEU A 472 21.15 15.38 6.51
C LEU A 472 22.45 16.18 6.34
N LEU A 473 22.52 17.41 6.87
CA LEU A 473 23.76 18.19 6.91
C LEU A 473 24.85 17.53 7.78
N ASP A 474 24.48 16.83 8.84
CA ASP A 474 25.43 16.02 9.61
C ASP A 474 25.99 14.86 8.76
N LEU A 475 25.17 14.25 7.90
CA LEU A 475 25.66 13.23 6.94
C LEU A 475 26.58 13.84 5.86
N VAL A 476 26.28 15.04 5.38
CA VAL A 476 27.17 15.82 4.51
C VAL A 476 28.53 16.04 5.19
N ARG A 477 28.53 16.45 6.47
CA ARG A 477 29.75 16.60 7.25
C ARG A 477 30.54 15.30 7.37
N GLU A 478 29.87 14.18 7.66
CA GLU A 478 30.50 12.85 7.74
C GLU A 478 31.14 12.44 6.40
N GLU A 479 30.50 12.77 5.28
CA GLU A 479 31.06 12.51 3.95
C GLU A 479 32.28 13.39 3.66
N ILE A 480 32.23 14.70 3.94
CA ILE A 480 33.39 15.59 3.80
C ILE A 480 34.59 15.03 4.57
N LEU A 481 34.36 14.54 5.79
CA LEU A 481 35.40 13.96 6.63
C LEU A 481 35.99 12.68 5.99
N ARG A 482 35.15 11.83 5.39
CA ARG A 482 35.58 10.60 4.74
C ARG A 482 36.45 10.90 3.52
N GLU A 483 35.99 11.74 2.60
CA GLU A 483 36.77 12.11 1.40
C GLU A 483 38.07 12.84 1.76
N SER A 484 38.04 13.70 2.79
CA SER A 484 39.25 14.40 3.24
C SER A 484 40.34 13.44 3.74
N ARG A 485 39.96 12.39 4.48
CA ARG A 485 40.89 11.35 4.95
C ARG A 485 41.44 10.50 3.81
N GLN A 486 40.60 10.17 2.83
CA GLN A 486 41.03 9.38 1.67
C GLN A 486 42.05 10.14 0.82
N ALA A 487 41.79 11.42 0.57
CA ALA A 487 42.73 12.29 -0.12
C ALA A 487 44.09 12.42 0.60
N GLU A 488 44.11 12.41 1.93
CA GLU A 488 45.36 12.40 2.70
C GLU A 488 46.14 11.09 2.51
N ASN A 489 45.46 9.94 2.41
CA ASN A 489 46.09 8.63 2.20
C ASN A 489 46.64 8.47 0.77
N ASP A 490 45.90 8.90 -0.26
CA ASP A 490 46.33 8.81 -1.67
C ASP A 490 47.58 9.65 -1.96
N HIS A 491 47.75 10.76 -1.23
CA HIS A 491 48.96 11.60 -1.29
C HIS A 491 50.20 10.94 -0.68
N VAL A 492 50.07 9.91 0.17
CA VAL A 492 51.20 9.20 0.78
C VAL A 492 51.73 8.09 -0.15
N GLU A 493 50.90 7.56 -1.06
CA GLU A 493 51.29 6.49 -1.99
C GLU A 493 51.77 6.99 -3.37
N SER A 494 51.45 8.23 -3.76
CA SER A 494 51.85 8.81 -5.05
C SER A 494 52.94 9.87 -4.87
N ASP A 495 54.19 9.44 -4.73
CA ASP A 495 55.37 10.31 -4.59
C ASP A 495 55.82 10.94 -5.92
N GLY A 496 54.89 11.26 -6.83
CA GLY A 496 55.28 11.57 -8.20
C GLY A 496 54.23 12.14 -9.15
N PHE A 497 53.21 12.87 -8.70
CA PHE A 497 52.45 13.73 -9.62
C PHE A 497 52.01 15.04 -8.96
N GLN A 498 52.53 16.15 -9.51
CA GLN A 498 52.04 17.51 -9.26
C GLN A 498 50.59 17.64 -9.74
N GLY A 499 49.64 17.32 -8.85
CA GLY A 499 48.22 17.61 -9.04
C GLY A 499 47.95 19.09 -8.81
N HIS A 500 47.72 19.82 -9.90
CA HIS A 500 47.32 21.22 -9.92
C HIS A 500 46.06 21.49 -9.09
N GLY A 501 46.11 22.54 -8.25
CA GLY A 501 45.08 23.57 -7.97
C GLY A 501 43.58 23.29 -7.82
N GLU A 502 43.04 22.09 -8.01
CA GLU A 502 41.60 21.87 -8.05
C GLU A 502 40.99 21.78 -6.64
N LEU A 503 39.87 22.48 -6.45
CA LEU A 503 39.06 22.43 -5.24
C LEU A 503 38.47 21.02 -5.09
N PRO A 504 38.31 20.50 -3.86
CA PRO A 504 37.59 19.26 -3.64
C PRO A 504 36.19 19.32 -4.28
N PRO A 505 35.72 18.24 -4.94
CA PRO A 505 34.42 18.22 -5.61
C PRO A 505 33.24 18.62 -4.70
N TRP A 506 33.34 18.32 -3.40
CA TRP A 506 32.32 18.67 -2.41
C TRP A 506 32.29 20.15 -2.01
N ALA A 507 33.35 20.91 -2.27
CA ALA A 507 33.52 22.25 -1.69
C ALA A 507 32.44 23.25 -2.14
N SER A 508 32.13 23.29 -3.44
CA SER A 508 31.06 24.12 -3.98
C SER A 508 29.70 23.68 -3.43
N HIS A 509 29.39 22.39 -3.54
CA HIS A 509 28.11 21.81 -3.12
C HIS A 509 27.83 22.03 -1.63
N ALA A 510 28.81 21.82 -0.76
CA ALA A 510 28.64 22.03 0.68
C ALA A 510 28.43 23.52 1.04
N LEU A 511 29.13 24.44 0.37
CA LEU A 511 28.93 25.87 0.56
C LEU A 511 27.57 26.36 0.02
N GLU A 512 27.11 25.81 -1.11
CA GLU A 512 25.76 26.08 -1.63
C GLU A 512 24.67 25.63 -0.66
N LEU A 513 24.82 24.47 -0.02
CA LEU A 513 23.88 24.00 1.00
C LEU A 513 23.85 24.93 2.23
N VAL A 514 25.01 25.41 2.68
CA VAL A 514 25.10 26.40 3.76
C VAL A 514 24.43 27.71 3.34
N GLU A 515 24.71 28.19 2.12
CA GLU A 515 24.10 29.41 1.58
C GLU A 515 22.57 29.28 1.53
N LEU A 516 22.05 28.18 1.01
CA LEU A 516 20.61 27.93 0.88
C LEU A 516 19.87 28.07 2.22
N ILE A 517 20.51 27.67 3.32
CA ILE A 517 19.92 27.69 4.66
C ILE A 517 20.09 29.07 5.33
N LEU A 518 21.30 29.65 5.26
CA LEU A 518 21.59 30.93 5.92
C LEU A 518 21.03 32.12 5.12
N ARG A 519 20.79 31.94 3.83
CA ARG A 519 20.22 32.91 2.88
C ARG A 519 19.16 32.22 2.00
N PRO A 520 17.93 32.10 2.50
CA PRO A 520 16.84 31.49 1.75
C PRO A 520 16.61 32.14 0.38
N PRO A 521 16.26 31.35 -0.66
CA PRO A 521 16.14 31.84 -2.04
C PRO A 521 14.97 32.80 -2.25
N HIS A 522 13.99 32.81 -1.34
CA HIS A 522 12.84 33.72 -1.38
C HIS A 522 13.18 35.12 -0.83
N GLY A 523 14.44 35.34 -0.44
CA GLY A 523 14.92 36.57 0.18
C GLY A 523 14.64 36.62 1.68
N GLY A 524 15.28 37.58 2.35
CA GLY A 524 15.21 37.71 3.81
C GLY A 524 16.05 36.69 4.58
N PRO A 525 16.02 36.72 5.91
CA PRO A 525 16.75 35.79 6.77
C PRO A 525 16.02 34.44 6.95
N PRO A 526 16.70 33.40 7.47
CA PRO A 526 16.03 32.17 7.88
C PRO A 526 14.99 32.44 8.98
N CYS A 527 13.87 31.71 8.90
CA CYS A 527 12.78 31.78 9.89
C CYS A 527 13.26 31.24 11.24
N LEU A 528 13.61 32.13 12.17
CA LEU A 528 13.97 31.77 13.54
C LEU A 528 12.82 32.17 14.48
N PRO A 529 12.54 31.37 15.53
CA PRO A 529 13.28 30.18 15.99
C PRO A 529 12.90 28.87 15.27
N ASP A 530 11.84 28.86 14.46
CA ASP A 530 11.24 27.65 13.88
C ASP A 530 12.21 26.77 13.07
N HIS A 531 13.17 27.38 12.38
CA HIS A 531 14.20 26.68 11.61
C HIS A 531 15.56 26.61 12.35
N GLY A 532 15.56 26.73 13.69
CA GLY A 532 16.77 26.74 14.51
C GLY A 532 17.69 25.54 14.26
N ASP A 533 17.13 24.33 14.16
CA ASP A 533 17.87 23.08 13.96
C ASP A 533 18.71 23.07 12.66
N GLN A 534 18.11 23.45 11.53
CA GLN A 534 18.85 23.49 10.26
C GLN A 534 19.87 24.64 10.25
N VAL A 535 19.55 25.80 10.85
CA VAL A 535 20.45 26.95 10.90
C VAL A 535 21.69 26.63 11.74
N ILE A 536 21.52 26.02 12.92
CA ILE A 536 22.66 25.63 13.74
C ILE A 536 23.51 24.55 13.07
N SER A 537 22.89 23.59 12.38
CA SER A 537 23.62 22.55 11.66
C SER A 537 24.42 23.14 10.49
N ALA A 538 23.83 24.08 9.72
CA ALA A 538 24.52 24.80 8.65
C ALA A 538 25.71 25.64 9.17
N LEU A 539 25.53 26.35 10.30
CA LEU A 539 26.62 27.09 10.94
C LEU A 539 27.73 26.15 11.43
N ASN A 540 27.39 24.99 12.00
CA ASN A 540 28.38 24.00 12.41
C ASN A 540 29.13 23.38 11.23
N LEU A 541 28.44 23.13 10.11
CA LEU A 541 29.05 22.68 8.86
C LEU A 541 30.03 23.73 8.33
N LEU A 542 29.62 25.01 8.27
CA LEU A 542 30.50 26.11 7.89
C LEU A 542 31.73 26.20 8.80
N ARG A 543 31.52 26.14 10.11
CA ARG A 543 32.61 26.14 11.10
C ARG A 543 33.59 24.99 10.84
N PHE A 544 33.08 23.80 10.55
CA PHE A 544 33.88 22.64 10.25
C PHE A 544 34.72 22.82 8.98
N ILE A 545 34.12 23.31 7.89
CA ILE A 545 34.83 23.58 6.63
C ILE A 545 35.91 24.65 6.83
N LEU A 546 35.61 25.73 7.58
CA LEU A 546 36.59 26.78 7.90
C LEU A 546 37.80 26.23 8.68
N ILE A 547 37.57 25.29 9.61
CA ILE A 547 38.64 24.64 10.38
C ILE A 547 39.47 23.71 9.50
N ILE A 548 38.83 22.92 8.63
CA ILE A 548 39.55 22.05 7.67
C ILE A 548 40.41 22.89 6.75
N ASP A 549 39.90 23.99 6.20
CA ASP A 549 40.68 24.90 5.34
C ASP A 549 41.83 25.60 6.10
N SER A 550 41.83 25.59 7.42
CA SER A 550 42.97 26.05 8.23
C SER A 550 44.02 24.97 8.51
N ARG A 551 43.80 23.72 8.05
CA ARG A 551 44.66 22.57 8.35
C ARG A 551 45.14 21.89 7.06
N GLY A 552 46.39 21.41 7.07
CA GLY A 552 46.94 20.55 6.01
C GLY A 552 47.45 21.29 4.76
N PRO A 553 47.94 20.55 3.75
CA PRO A 553 48.56 21.08 2.52
C PRO A 553 47.60 21.82 1.57
N ARG A 554 46.30 21.82 1.89
CA ARG A 554 45.24 22.53 1.16
C ARG A 554 44.81 23.83 1.83
N SER A 555 45.54 24.28 2.85
CA SER A 555 45.14 25.45 3.64
C SER A 555 45.01 26.73 2.80
N GLY A 556 43.89 27.45 2.97
CA GLY A 556 43.59 28.69 2.28
C GLY A 556 43.15 28.55 0.81
N LYS A 557 42.93 27.32 0.33
CA LYS A 557 42.47 27.08 -1.05
C LYS A 557 40.95 27.10 -1.19
N LEU A 558 40.21 26.70 -0.14
CA LEU A 558 38.73 26.66 -0.18
C LEU A 558 38.12 28.05 -0.05
N PHE A 559 38.71 28.88 0.81
CA PHE A 559 38.20 30.20 1.15
C PHE A 559 39.14 31.31 0.65
N GLN A 560 39.00 31.66 -0.63
CA GLN A 560 39.65 32.85 -1.18
C GLN A 560 39.04 34.12 -0.58
N LYS A 561 39.77 35.24 -0.65
CA LYS A 561 39.38 36.53 -0.07
C LYS A 561 37.96 36.98 -0.47
N GLY A 562 37.57 36.76 -1.73
CA GLY A 562 36.22 37.04 -2.23
C GLY A 562 35.14 36.18 -1.58
N THR A 563 35.37 34.87 -1.47
CA THR A 563 34.46 33.92 -0.80
C THR A 563 34.32 34.25 0.69
N LEU A 564 35.42 34.58 1.38
CA LEU A 564 35.39 34.98 2.80
C LEU A 564 34.60 36.28 3.01
N HIS A 565 34.77 37.27 2.14
CA HIS A 565 33.96 38.49 2.20
C HIS A 565 32.48 38.16 2.01
N LYS A 566 32.13 37.37 0.99
CA LYS A 566 30.76 36.93 0.74
C LYS A 566 30.13 36.26 1.98
N VAL A 567 30.81 35.27 2.55
CA VAL A 567 30.34 34.55 3.75
C VAL A 567 30.15 35.51 4.93
N HIS A 568 31.10 36.41 5.17
CA HIS A 568 31.02 37.38 6.26
C HIS A 568 29.85 38.34 6.08
N SER A 569 29.83 39.09 4.97
CA SER A 569 28.91 40.20 4.76
C SER A 569 27.50 39.77 4.38
N GLU A 570 27.35 38.68 3.63
CA GLU A 570 26.06 38.26 3.09
C GLU A 570 25.39 37.16 3.91
N TRP A 571 26.14 36.34 4.64
CA TRP A 571 25.57 35.21 5.39
C TRP A 571 25.59 35.44 6.91
N LEU A 572 26.75 35.76 7.49
CA LEU A 572 26.91 35.77 8.95
C LEU A 572 26.48 37.09 9.61
N ILE A 573 26.93 38.24 9.09
CA ILE A 573 26.61 39.55 9.67
C ILE A 573 25.10 39.84 9.69
N PRO A 574 24.32 39.54 8.64
CA PRO A 574 22.87 39.77 8.65
C PRO A 574 22.11 38.97 9.72
N LEU A 575 22.61 37.79 10.13
CA LEU A 575 21.98 36.97 11.17
C LEU A 575 22.14 37.54 12.57
N ARG A 576 23.23 38.28 12.83
CA ARG A 576 23.56 38.81 14.17
C ARG A 576 22.44 39.68 14.77
N PRO A 577 21.93 40.73 14.09
CA PRO A 577 20.85 41.57 14.65
C PRO A 577 19.54 40.80 14.82
N ILE A 578 19.29 39.77 14.03
CA ILE A 578 18.06 38.97 14.08
C ILE A 578 18.04 38.11 15.33
N VAL A 579 19.13 37.36 15.55
CA VAL A 579 19.26 36.51 16.75
C VAL A 579 19.22 37.36 18.01
N ALA A 580 19.93 38.50 18.02
CA ALA A 580 19.91 39.43 19.15
C ALA A 580 18.53 40.08 19.38
N GLY A 581 17.80 40.39 18.32
CA GLY A 581 16.44 40.94 18.38
C GLY A 581 15.47 39.96 19.03
N ILE A 582 15.38 38.73 18.50
CA ILE A 582 14.48 37.69 19.04
C ILE A 582 14.83 37.40 20.50
N GLN A 583 16.13 37.29 20.83
CA GLN A 583 16.56 37.07 22.19
C GLN A 583 16.12 38.22 23.13
N SER A 584 16.37 39.48 22.75
CA SER A 584 15.98 40.63 23.57
C SER A 584 14.46 40.78 23.74
N GLU A 585 13.67 40.35 22.75
CA GLU A 585 12.20 40.37 22.82
C GLU A 585 11.68 39.33 23.81
N ASN A 586 12.28 38.14 23.84
CA ASN A 586 11.84 37.03 24.68
C ASN A 586 12.46 37.05 26.09
N GLU A 587 13.62 37.68 26.30
CA GLU A 587 14.23 37.83 27.63
C GLU A 587 13.39 38.66 28.61
N ARG A 588 12.43 39.45 28.11
CA ARG A 588 11.52 40.26 28.92
C ARG A 588 10.16 39.61 29.14
N ASP A 589 9.92 38.47 28.50
CA ASP A 589 8.69 37.69 28.61
C ASP A 589 8.95 36.46 29.50
N ASP A 590 8.33 36.43 30.67
CA ASP A 590 8.47 35.33 31.64
C ASP A 590 7.67 34.07 31.24
N SER A 591 7.05 34.03 30.06
CA SER A 591 6.31 32.87 29.58
C SER A 591 7.22 31.65 29.35
N GLU A 592 6.65 30.45 29.53
CA GLU A 592 7.38 29.19 29.27
C GLU A 592 7.82 29.07 27.80
N ILE A 593 7.00 29.61 26.89
CA ILE A 593 7.28 29.66 25.45
C ILE A 593 8.48 30.56 25.16
N ALA A 594 8.52 31.78 25.73
CA ALA A 594 9.66 32.68 25.58
C ALA A 594 10.96 32.07 26.11
N ASN A 595 10.90 31.40 27.26
CA ASN A 595 12.04 30.65 27.81
C ASN A 595 12.52 29.54 26.87
N GLN A 596 11.60 28.79 26.25
CA GLN A 596 11.92 27.75 25.27
C GLN A 596 12.58 28.33 24.00
N ILE A 597 12.10 29.47 23.52
CA ILE A 597 12.66 30.21 22.37
C ILE A 597 14.09 30.68 22.66
N VAL A 598 14.34 31.27 23.84
CA VAL A 598 15.69 31.70 24.24
C VAL A 598 16.63 30.49 24.32
N CYS A 599 16.16 29.39 24.92
CA CYS A 599 16.96 28.16 25.03
C CYS A 599 17.33 27.56 23.67
N SER A 600 16.43 27.59 22.69
CA SER A 600 16.71 27.07 21.34
C SER A 600 17.61 27.99 20.51
N LEU A 601 17.60 29.30 20.77
CA LEU A 601 18.44 30.28 20.07
C LEU A 601 19.86 30.40 20.61
N ASN A 602 20.08 30.15 21.91
CA ASN A 602 21.40 30.27 22.54
C ASN A 602 22.50 29.49 21.78
N PRO A 603 22.29 28.21 21.40
CA PRO A 603 23.25 27.46 20.59
C PRO A 603 23.52 28.08 19.21
N VAL A 604 22.49 28.64 18.55
CA VAL A 604 22.63 29.33 17.24
C VAL A 604 23.55 30.55 17.39
N GLN A 605 23.30 31.36 18.41
CA GLN A 605 24.08 32.57 18.69
C GLN A 605 25.56 32.24 18.92
N LEU A 606 25.85 31.26 19.78
CA LEU A 606 27.22 30.86 20.11
C LEU A 606 28.00 30.39 18.87
N VAL A 607 27.40 29.56 18.02
CA VAL A 607 28.07 29.06 16.82
C VAL A 607 28.23 30.18 15.78
N LEU A 608 27.23 31.07 15.64
CA LEU A 608 27.29 32.23 14.75
C LEU A 608 28.49 33.13 15.07
N TYR A 609 28.64 33.54 16.32
CA TYR A 609 29.78 34.38 16.73
C TYR A 609 31.11 33.67 16.49
N ARG A 610 31.19 32.36 16.75
CA ARG A 610 32.42 31.60 16.48
C ARG A 610 32.76 31.54 14.99
N CYS A 611 31.77 31.40 14.10
CA CYS A 611 32.00 31.47 12.66
C CYS A 611 32.52 32.84 12.23
N ILE A 612 31.97 33.92 12.78
CA ILE A 612 32.41 35.29 12.50
C ILE A 612 33.87 35.47 12.90
N GLU A 613 34.24 35.07 14.12
CA GLU A 613 35.63 35.13 14.61
C GLU A 613 36.59 34.44 13.65
N LEU A 614 36.28 33.20 13.25
CA LEU A 614 37.12 32.41 12.34
C LEU A 614 37.27 33.07 10.97
N VAL A 615 36.21 33.64 10.43
CA VAL A 615 36.25 34.34 9.13
C VAL A 615 37.06 35.63 9.23
N GLU A 616 36.88 36.42 10.30
CA GLU A 616 37.65 37.66 10.53
C GLU A 616 39.14 37.39 10.77
N GLU A 617 39.49 36.32 11.49
CA GLU A 617 40.88 35.86 11.64
C GLU A 617 41.50 35.52 10.28
N LYS A 618 40.79 34.75 9.43
CA LYS A 618 41.27 34.42 8.09
C LYS A 618 41.40 35.65 7.19
N LEU A 619 40.44 36.58 7.24
CA LEU A 619 40.49 37.83 6.45
C LEU A 619 41.67 38.73 6.82
N LYS A 620 42.11 38.73 8.09
CA LYS A 620 43.32 39.44 8.53
C LYS A 620 44.61 38.81 7.98
N GLY A 621 44.57 37.51 7.67
CA GLY A 621 45.67 36.75 7.08
C GLY A 621 45.71 36.75 5.55
N CYS A 622 44.72 37.34 4.85
CA CYS A 622 44.55 37.31 3.39
C CYS A 622 44.94 38.59 2.65
#